data_AF-A0A2T3CQW5-F1
#
_entry.id   AF-A0A2T3CQW5-F1
#
_cell.length_a   1.000
_cell.length_b   1.000
_cell.length_c   1.000
_cell.angle_alpha   90.00
_cell.angle_beta   90.00
_cell.angle_gamma   90.00
#
_symmetry.space_group_name_H-M   'P 1'
#
loop_
_entity.id
_entity.type
_entity.pdbx_description
1 polymer ?
#
loop_
_entity_poly.entity_id
_entity_poly.type
_entity_poly.pdbx_seq_one_letter_code
_entity_poly.pdbx_strand_id
1 'polypeptide(L)'
;MSVLTVYFCGTGSHRFDVANPNFWNGELVSTLAANDLGKEYAHWIAVDGPGSGNLQADELFVEPGGYYNWNQTLFGKGWEENVQHALQIIKGRSNWQRKELSEDEYQRLKAAGVPIPSSTATASWFWRTYSYGDRKITPQMLQEQIIKQFRKDGIIPTQINLVGWSRGGVSCHMLANALLADSELKKLPVNIFAIDPVPGIGNFDSHRVQLGENVKQYVGFFSRDERSKGFSCVIPKTHARTRCHVYPMPGRHATLVGNASVDGAAGGKVLAEPGLIVRHLAEVCLTRWGVKLDKMLKLSEQDLKSCHEVLNRDDGKYQAMRKHSYTLLTESRKDERLVSLGDKGAAFSSVKGATFQPDSALATPVAWGASAYKEIR
;
A
#
# COMPACT_ATOMS: atom_id res chain seq x y z
N MET A 1 23.60 1.96 8.13
CA MET A 1 22.18 1.64 8.41
C MET A 1 21.56 1.17 7.12
N SER A 2 21.06 -0.06 7.08
CA SER A 2 20.32 -0.63 5.96
C SER A 2 18.82 -0.36 6.14
N VAL A 3 18.17 0.14 5.09
CA VAL A 3 16.73 0.44 5.06
C VAL A 3 16.07 -0.48 4.05
N LEU A 4 14.92 -1.05 4.40
CA LEU A 4 14.03 -1.72 3.47
C LEU A 4 12.67 -1.00 3.43
N THR A 5 12.19 -0.66 2.24
CA THR A 5 10.86 -0.09 2.03
C THR A 5 9.90 -1.09 1.39
N VAL A 6 8.72 -1.26 1.96
CA VAL A 6 7.66 -2.11 1.39
C VAL A 6 6.51 -1.23 0.92
N TYR A 7 6.20 -1.30 -0.37
CA TYR A 7 5.12 -0.56 -1.02
C TYR A 7 3.93 -1.51 -1.26
N PHE A 8 2.83 -1.35 -0.53
CA PHE A 8 1.61 -2.15 -0.69
C PHE A 8 0.56 -1.40 -1.53
N CYS A 9 0.31 -1.88 -2.74
CA CYS A 9 -0.73 -1.34 -3.60
C CYS A 9 -2.13 -1.55 -3.02
N GLY A 10 -3.07 -0.68 -3.41
CA GLY A 10 -4.47 -0.76 -2.98
C GLY A 10 -5.26 -1.85 -3.70
N THR A 11 -6.47 -2.09 -3.23
CA THR A 11 -7.42 -3.03 -3.85
C THR A 11 -7.52 -2.85 -5.36
N GLY A 12 -7.31 -3.92 -6.13
CA GLY A 12 -7.39 -3.88 -7.59
C GLY A 12 -6.26 -3.12 -8.28
N SER A 13 -5.26 -2.64 -7.53
CA SER A 13 -4.08 -1.96 -8.05
C SER A 13 -2.83 -2.84 -7.94
N HIS A 14 -1.89 -2.64 -8.84
CA HIS A 14 -0.63 -3.39 -8.92
C HIS A 14 0.55 -2.46 -9.18
N ARG A 15 1.77 -3.00 -9.04
CA ARG A 15 3.03 -2.27 -9.20
C ARG A 15 3.24 -1.60 -10.56
N PHE A 16 2.44 -1.94 -11.57
CA PHE A 16 2.53 -1.40 -12.93
C PHE A 16 1.51 -0.29 -13.21
N ASP A 17 0.75 0.16 -12.20
CA ASP A 17 -0.24 1.24 -12.34
C ASP A 17 0.37 2.65 -12.51
N VAL A 18 1.68 2.75 -12.69
CA VAL A 18 2.37 3.99 -13.08
C VAL A 18 1.82 4.57 -14.38
N ALA A 19 1.31 3.71 -15.28
CA ALA A 19 0.74 4.10 -16.57
C ALA A 19 -0.79 3.93 -16.66
N ASN A 20 -1.46 3.66 -15.53
CA ASN A 20 -2.90 3.40 -15.54
C ASN A 20 -3.69 4.71 -15.82
N PRO A 21 -4.57 4.74 -16.83
CA PRO A 21 -5.26 5.96 -17.28
C PRO A 21 -6.24 6.55 -16.25
N ASN A 22 -6.63 5.78 -15.23
CA ASN A 22 -7.46 6.29 -14.14
C ASN A 22 -6.67 7.18 -13.17
N PHE A 23 -5.34 7.13 -13.19
CA PHE A 23 -4.48 7.97 -12.37
C PHE A 23 -3.67 8.88 -13.28
N TRP A 24 -4.02 10.17 -13.31
CA TRP A 24 -3.51 11.10 -14.32
C TRP A 24 -1.98 11.26 -14.34
N ASN A 25 -1.31 10.91 -13.23
CA ASN A 25 0.14 10.95 -13.06
C ASN A 25 0.68 9.65 -12.41
N GLY A 26 0.05 8.52 -12.76
CA GLY A 26 0.31 7.21 -12.16
C GLY A 26 -0.32 7.05 -10.77
N GLU A 27 -0.64 5.81 -10.40
CA GLU A 27 -1.09 5.51 -9.04
C GLU A 27 0.07 5.77 -8.06
N LEU A 28 -0.22 6.43 -6.94
CA LEU A 28 0.81 6.98 -6.08
C LEU A 28 1.78 5.92 -5.53
N VAL A 29 1.29 4.81 -4.97
CA VAL A 29 2.15 3.80 -4.33
C VAL A 29 3.06 3.11 -5.35
N SER A 30 2.51 2.70 -6.49
CA SER A 30 3.27 2.13 -7.61
C SER A 30 4.28 3.12 -8.18
N THR A 31 3.92 4.41 -8.27
CA THR A 31 4.82 5.47 -8.74
C THR A 31 5.98 5.69 -7.77
N LEU A 32 5.73 5.67 -6.46
CA LEU A 32 6.80 5.75 -5.45
C LEU A 32 7.76 4.56 -5.57
N ALA A 33 7.23 3.35 -5.70
CA ALA A 33 8.05 2.14 -5.88
C ALA A 33 8.89 2.21 -7.16
N ALA A 34 8.30 2.62 -8.29
CA ALA A 34 8.99 2.75 -9.57
C ALA A 34 10.08 3.84 -9.57
N ASN A 35 9.98 4.80 -8.65
CA ASN A 35 10.95 5.86 -8.46
C ASN A 35 12.00 5.55 -7.39
N ASP A 36 11.94 4.40 -6.70
CA ASP A 36 12.93 4.01 -5.70
C ASP A 36 14.25 3.59 -6.37
N LEU A 37 15.33 4.33 -6.10
CA LEU A 37 16.66 4.09 -6.66
C LEU A 37 17.39 2.92 -5.99
N GLY A 38 16.82 2.35 -4.92
CA GLY A 38 17.33 1.14 -4.29
C GLY A 38 17.27 -0.06 -5.23
N LYS A 39 18.00 -1.12 -4.85
CA LYS A 39 17.88 -2.41 -5.54
C LYS A 39 16.63 -3.15 -5.03
N GLU A 40 15.69 -3.45 -5.93
CA GLU A 40 14.52 -4.28 -5.61
C GLU A 40 14.93 -5.59 -4.92
N TYR A 41 14.08 -6.09 -4.02
CA TYR A 41 14.26 -7.20 -3.10
C TYR A 41 15.28 -6.92 -1.98
N ALA A 42 16.34 -6.15 -2.25
CA ALA A 42 17.34 -5.80 -1.24
C ALA A 42 16.98 -4.55 -0.43
N HIS A 43 16.49 -3.49 -1.08
CA HIS A 43 16.22 -2.18 -0.46
C HIS A 43 14.76 -1.77 -0.55
N TRP A 44 14.01 -2.35 -1.48
CA TRP A 44 12.57 -2.17 -1.54
C TRP A 44 11.86 -3.34 -2.22
N ILE A 45 10.56 -3.46 -1.99
CA ILE A 45 9.66 -4.30 -2.79
C ILE A 45 8.33 -3.59 -3.02
N ALA A 46 7.71 -3.84 -4.17
CA ALA A 46 6.31 -3.54 -4.41
C ALA A 46 5.49 -4.82 -4.29
N VAL A 47 4.35 -4.74 -3.61
CA VAL A 47 3.44 -5.86 -3.39
C VAL A 47 2.07 -5.47 -3.93
N ASP A 48 1.62 -6.21 -4.94
CA ASP A 48 0.33 -6.02 -5.57
C ASP A 48 -0.83 -6.08 -4.56
N GLY A 49 -1.84 -5.25 -4.78
CA GLY A 49 -2.98 -5.17 -3.89
C GLY A 49 -3.95 -6.33 -4.06
N PRO A 50 -4.70 -6.71 -3.02
CA PRO A 50 -5.66 -7.81 -3.14
C PRO A 50 -6.68 -7.54 -4.25
N GLY A 51 -6.86 -8.52 -5.14
CA GLY A 51 -7.83 -8.47 -6.25
C GLY A 51 -7.32 -7.84 -7.54
N SER A 52 -6.04 -7.51 -7.65
CA SER A 52 -5.42 -7.03 -8.89
C SER A 52 -5.19 -8.11 -9.95
N GLY A 53 -5.54 -9.37 -9.65
CA GLY A 53 -5.10 -10.54 -10.41
C GLY A 53 -3.72 -11.07 -9.98
N ASN A 54 -3.04 -10.37 -9.04
CA ASN A 54 -1.74 -10.71 -8.47
C ASN A 54 -0.72 -11.16 -9.53
N LEU A 55 -0.27 -10.22 -10.36
CA LEU A 55 0.70 -10.47 -11.42
C LEU A 55 2.06 -10.93 -10.88
N GLN A 56 2.28 -10.82 -9.57
CA GLN A 56 3.46 -11.25 -8.84
C GLN A 56 3.31 -12.59 -8.11
N ALA A 57 2.23 -13.36 -8.36
CA ALA A 57 2.01 -14.65 -7.68
C ALA A 57 3.22 -15.59 -7.78
N ASP A 58 3.96 -15.53 -8.89
CA ASP A 58 5.15 -16.35 -9.16
C ASP A 58 6.40 -15.90 -8.41
N GLU A 59 6.40 -14.68 -7.91
CA GLU A 59 7.50 -14.02 -7.20
C GLU A 59 7.36 -14.11 -5.68
N LEU A 60 6.23 -14.62 -5.18
CA LEU A 60 5.97 -14.73 -3.74
C LEU A 60 6.96 -15.68 -3.06
N PHE A 61 7.41 -15.31 -1.86
CA PHE A 61 8.27 -16.14 -1.00
C PHE A 61 7.48 -17.19 -0.21
N VAL A 62 6.16 -17.22 -0.40
CA VAL A 62 5.17 -18.07 0.26
C VAL A 62 4.26 -18.70 -0.78
N GLU A 63 3.63 -19.81 -0.44
CA GLU A 63 2.69 -20.50 -1.33
C GLU A 63 1.48 -19.59 -1.66
N PRO A 64 1.14 -19.39 -2.95
CA PRO A 64 -0.01 -18.57 -3.34
C PRO A 64 -1.34 -19.24 -2.97
N GLY A 65 -2.25 -18.52 -2.31
CA GLY A 65 -3.57 -19.01 -1.89
C GLY A 65 -4.65 -19.14 -2.99
N GLY A 66 -4.29 -19.08 -4.28
CA GLY A 66 -5.22 -19.37 -5.40
C GLY A 66 -6.24 -18.28 -5.77
N TYR A 67 -5.79 -17.07 -6.09
CA TYR A 67 -6.61 -15.83 -6.16
C TYR A 67 -7.39 -15.53 -7.46
N TYR A 68 -7.84 -16.52 -8.22
CA TYR A 68 -8.41 -16.25 -9.55
C TYR A 68 -9.88 -15.77 -9.59
N ASN A 69 -10.55 -15.64 -8.43
CA ASN A 69 -11.98 -15.32 -8.39
C ASN A 69 -12.30 -14.00 -7.66
N TRP A 70 -12.88 -13.05 -8.41
CA TRP A 70 -13.35 -11.73 -7.96
C TRP A 70 -14.25 -11.78 -6.70
N ASN A 71 -15.04 -12.86 -6.54
CA ASN A 71 -15.96 -13.02 -5.40
C ASN A 71 -15.25 -13.32 -4.06
N GLN A 72 -13.96 -13.68 -4.06
CA GLN A 72 -13.22 -14.03 -2.84
C GLN A 72 -12.42 -12.86 -2.27
N THR A 73 -12.18 -11.82 -3.08
CA THR A 73 -11.40 -10.65 -2.68
C THR A 73 -12.12 -9.76 -1.67
N LEU A 74 -13.46 -9.79 -1.62
CA LEU A 74 -14.24 -8.98 -0.67
C LEU A 74 -14.08 -9.47 0.78
N PHE A 75 -13.66 -10.72 0.98
CA PHE A 75 -13.55 -11.40 2.28
C PHE A 75 -12.12 -11.51 2.82
N GLY A 76 -11.17 -10.76 2.26
CA GLY A 76 -9.81 -10.73 2.80
C GLY A 76 -9.04 -12.03 2.57
N LYS A 77 -8.79 -12.38 1.31
CA LYS A 77 -7.80 -13.38 0.92
C LYS A 77 -6.73 -12.70 0.07
N GLY A 78 -5.43 -12.94 0.34
CA GLY A 78 -4.28 -12.38 -0.39
C GLY A 78 -3.42 -11.40 0.41
N TRP A 79 -4.01 -10.65 1.34
CA TRP A 79 -3.29 -9.77 2.28
C TRP A 79 -2.42 -10.50 3.31
N GLU A 80 -2.84 -11.64 3.88
CA GLU A 80 -1.97 -12.40 4.79
C GLU A 80 -0.73 -12.89 4.07
N GLU A 81 -0.89 -13.40 2.85
CA GLU A 81 0.19 -13.90 2.02
C GLU A 81 1.13 -12.78 1.56
N ASN A 82 0.59 -11.61 1.22
CA ASN A 82 1.37 -10.41 0.95
C ASN A 82 2.21 -9.99 2.16
N VAL A 83 1.63 -10.02 3.37
CA VAL A 83 2.34 -9.71 4.62
C VAL A 83 3.41 -10.76 4.91
N GLN A 84 3.11 -12.04 4.74
CA GLN A 84 4.09 -13.12 4.92
C GLN A 84 5.22 -13.05 3.89
N HIS A 85 4.91 -12.76 2.63
CA HIS A 85 5.91 -12.53 1.59
C HIS A 85 6.88 -11.42 1.98
N ALA A 86 6.37 -10.26 2.39
CA ALA A 86 7.20 -9.15 2.84
C ALA A 86 8.04 -9.53 4.08
N LEU A 87 7.45 -10.27 5.03
CA LEU A 87 8.15 -10.77 6.22
C LEU A 87 9.33 -11.68 5.86
N GLN A 88 9.16 -12.59 4.90
CA GLN A 88 10.22 -13.48 4.44
C GLN A 88 11.32 -12.73 3.66
N ILE A 89 10.95 -11.71 2.87
CA ILE A 89 11.92 -10.82 2.21
C ILE A 89 12.73 -10.01 3.22
N ILE A 90 12.12 -9.56 4.32
CA ILE A 90 12.84 -8.89 5.41
C ILE A 90 13.88 -9.84 6.02
N LYS A 91 13.53 -11.11 6.22
CA LYS A 91 14.46 -12.16 6.69
C LYS A 91 15.48 -12.60 5.66
N GLY A 92 15.27 -12.27 4.39
CA GLY A 92 16.14 -12.63 3.27
C GLY A 92 16.16 -14.12 2.93
N ARG A 93 15.09 -14.85 3.27
CA ARG A 93 14.97 -16.29 3.02
C ARG A 93 13.53 -16.64 2.70
N SER A 94 13.33 -17.45 1.67
CA SER A 94 12.02 -17.99 1.29
C SER A 94 11.66 -19.22 2.13
N ASN A 95 10.38 -19.43 2.43
CA ASN A 95 9.88 -20.67 3.04
C ASN A 95 9.16 -21.57 2.01
N TRP A 96 8.93 -21.05 0.81
CA TRP A 96 8.35 -21.75 -0.32
C TRP A 96 9.08 -21.32 -1.60
N GLN A 97 9.16 -22.22 -2.57
CA GLN A 97 9.72 -21.93 -3.89
C GLN A 97 8.83 -22.54 -4.95
N ARG A 98 8.54 -21.78 -6.01
CA ARG A 98 7.79 -22.32 -7.15
C ARG A 98 8.72 -23.21 -7.97
N LYS A 99 8.60 -24.52 -7.78
CA LYS A 99 9.39 -25.51 -8.53
C LYS A 99 8.80 -25.80 -9.90
N GLU A 100 7.48 -25.85 -10.04
CA GLU A 100 6.88 -26.18 -11.34
C GLU A 100 7.07 -25.07 -12.39
N LEU A 101 7.36 -25.47 -13.64
CA LEU A 101 7.42 -24.58 -14.80
C LEU A 101 6.03 -24.18 -15.29
N SER A 102 5.87 -22.93 -15.73
CA SER A 102 4.70 -22.54 -16.53
C SER A 102 4.87 -23.00 -17.99
N GLU A 103 3.77 -23.08 -18.74
CA GLU A 103 3.82 -23.44 -20.17
C GLU A 103 4.67 -22.43 -20.97
N ASP A 104 4.51 -21.14 -20.73
CA ASP A 104 5.29 -20.11 -21.44
C ASP A 104 6.79 -20.23 -21.16
N GLU A 105 7.17 -20.59 -19.94
CA GLU A 105 8.56 -20.83 -19.57
C GLU A 105 9.09 -22.12 -20.19
N TYR A 106 8.29 -23.18 -20.18
CA TYR A 106 8.59 -24.45 -20.83
C TYR A 106 8.89 -24.25 -22.32
N GLN A 107 8.03 -23.52 -23.03
CA GLN A 107 8.22 -23.23 -24.44
C GLN A 107 9.45 -22.36 -24.70
N ARG A 108 9.74 -21.35 -23.85
CA ARG A 108 10.97 -20.55 -23.94
C ARG A 108 12.23 -21.38 -23.75
N LEU A 109 12.26 -22.24 -22.73
CA LEU A 109 13.40 -23.11 -22.44
C LEU A 109 13.63 -24.12 -23.57
N LYS A 110 12.54 -24.68 -24.11
CA LYS A 110 12.57 -25.57 -25.27
C LYS A 110 13.11 -24.86 -26.51
N ALA A 111 12.63 -23.64 -26.78
CA ALA A 111 13.12 -22.81 -27.89
C ALA A 111 14.60 -22.42 -27.73
N ALA A 112 15.08 -22.25 -26.50
CA ALA A 112 16.47 -21.95 -26.18
C ALA A 112 17.40 -23.20 -26.19
N GLY A 113 16.87 -24.39 -26.50
CA GLY A 113 17.66 -25.63 -26.57
C GLY A 113 18.06 -26.20 -25.20
N VAL A 114 17.41 -25.78 -24.11
CA VAL A 114 17.69 -26.29 -22.77
C VAL A 114 17.11 -27.70 -22.62
N PRO A 115 17.89 -28.70 -22.17
CA PRO A 115 17.39 -30.06 -21.99
C PRO A 115 16.41 -30.13 -20.82
N ILE A 116 15.11 -30.18 -21.15
CA ILE A 116 13.98 -30.29 -20.20
C ILE A 116 13.13 -31.54 -20.53
N PRO A 117 12.52 -32.21 -19.53
CA PRO A 117 11.64 -33.37 -19.76
C PRO A 117 10.44 -33.04 -20.67
N SER A 118 9.87 -34.03 -21.33
CA SER A 118 8.60 -33.86 -22.05
C SER A 118 7.45 -33.59 -21.07
N SER A 119 6.51 -32.72 -21.43
CA SER A 119 5.34 -32.45 -20.59
C SER A 119 4.53 -33.73 -20.37
N THR A 120 4.07 -33.92 -19.14
CA THR A 120 3.22 -35.06 -18.77
C THR A 120 1.79 -34.57 -18.55
N ALA A 121 0.82 -35.26 -19.16
CA ALA A 121 -0.59 -34.94 -18.99
C ALA A 121 -1.22 -35.91 -17.98
N THR A 122 -1.79 -35.39 -16.91
CA THR A 122 -2.69 -36.12 -16.01
C THR A 122 -4.12 -35.78 -16.36
N ALA A 123 -4.94 -36.80 -16.63
CA ALA A 123 -6.30 -36.64 -17.14
C ALA A 123 -7.37 -37.21 -16.20
N SER A 124 -8.40 -36.40 -15.95
CA SER A 124 -9.79 -36.85 -15.78
C SER A 124 -10.58 -36.33 -16.99
N TRP A 125 -11.65 -37.02 -17.42
CA TRP A 125 -12.43 -36.71 -18.63
C TRP A 125 -12.88 -35.23 -18.74
N PHE A 126 -13.02 -34.55 -17.60
CA PHE A 126 -13.46 -33.16 -17.54
C PHE A 126 -12.32 -32.12 -17.40
N TRP A 127 -11.10 -32.53 -17.08
CA TRP A 127 -9.97 -31.61 -16.85
C TRP A 127 -8.64 -32.27 -17.25
N ARG A 128 -7.97 -31.72 -18.27
CA ARG A 128 -6.57 -32.03 -18.57
C ARG A 128 -5.69 -31.09 -17.76
N THR A 129 -4.80 -31.66 -16.94
CA THR A 129 -3.73 -30.93 -16.28
C THR A 129 -2.41 -31.33 -16.91
N TYR A 130 -1.60 -30.34 -17.29
CA TYR A 130 -0.27 -30.56 -17.85
C TYR A 130 0.78 -30.19 -16.80
N SER A 131 1.75 -31.08 -16.58
CA SER A 131 2.95 -30.81 -15.79
C SER A 131 4.13 -30.61 -16.74
N TYR A 132 4.83 -29.49 -16.59
CA TYR A 132 5.93 -29.07 -17.45
C TYR A 132 7.32 -29.33 -16.83
N GLY A 133 7.37 -30.07 -15.72
CA GLY A 133 8.59 -30.37 -14.98
C GLY A 133 9.03 -29.26 -14.03
N ASP A 134 10.16 -29.50 -13.34
CA ASP A 134 10.68 -28.62 -12.29
C ASP A 134 11.79 -27.67 -12.76
N ARG A 135 11.79 -26.47 -12.19
CA ARG A 135 12.81 -25.42 -12.30
C ARG A 135 14.05 -25.82 -11.51
N LYS A 136 15.23 -25.67 -12.12
CA LYS A 136 16.52 -25.78 -11.43
C LYS A 136 16.87 -24.55 -10.59
N ILE A 137 16.47 -23.36 -11.06
CA ILE A 137 16.65 -22.08 -10.39
C ILE A 137 15.27 -21.44 -10.30
N THR A 138 14.79 -21.18 -9.09
CA THR A 138 13.49 -20.55 -8.86
C THR A 138 13.65 -19.02 -8.77
N PRO A 139 12.60 -18.24 -9.06
CA PRO A 139 12.60 -16.79 -8.82
C PRO A 139 12.99 -16.46 -7.38
N GLN A 140 12.54 -17.27 -6.42
CA GLN A 140 12.85 -17.09 -5.00
C GLN A 140 14.36 -17.23 -4.73
N MET A 141 15.02 -18.22 -5.33
CA MET A 141 16.48 -18.36 -5.23
C MET A 141 17.21 -17.14 -5.81
N LEU A 142 16.75 -16.60 -6.94
CA LEU A 142 17.35 -15.39 -7.53
C LEU A 142 17.18 -14.17 -6.62
N GLN A 143 16.00 -13.97 -6.05
CA GLN A 143 15.71 -12.90 -5.11
C GLN A 143 16.55 -13.03 -3.83
N GLU A 144 16.73 -14.22 -3.28
CA GLU A 144 17.63 -14.46 -2.15
C GLU A 144 19.09 -14.10 -2.47
N GLN A 145 19.57 -14.39 -3.69
CA GLN A 145 20.92 -14.00 -4.09
C GLN A 145 21.06 -12.48 -4.24
N ILE A 146 20.05 -11.80 -4.78
CA ILE A 146 20.02 -10.33 -4.80
C ILE A 146 20.10 -9.79 -3.36
N ILE A 147 19.33 -10.34 -2.43
CA ILE A 147 19.36 -9.91 -1.02
C ILE A 147 20.77 -10.10 -0.43
N LYS A 148 21.37 -11.28 -0.60
CA LYS A 148 22.72 -11.58 -0.09
C LYS A 148 23.80 -10.69 -0.71
N GLN A 149 23.70 -10.38 -2.00
CA GLN A 149 24.69 -9.58 -2.72
C GLN A 149 24.64 -8.10 -2.30
N PHE A 150 23.45 -7.56 -2.07
CA PHE A 150 23.24 -6.12 -1.88
C PHE A 150 23.10 -5.71 -0.41
N ARG A 151 22.67 -6.59 0.51
CA ARG A 151 22.60 -6.30 1.95
C ARG A 151 23.90 -6.69 2.68
N LYS A 152 24.98 -5.97 2.40
CA LYS A 152 26.34 -6.29 2.89
C LYS A 152 26.54 -6.12 4.40
N ASP A 153 25.80 -5.21 5.03
CA ASP A 153 25.91 -4.92 6.47
C ASP A 153 25.08 -5.89 7.34
N GLY A 154 24.54 -6.95 6.74
CA GLY A 154 23.65 -7.92 7.36
C GLY A 154 22.37 -8.12 6.56
N ILE A 155 21.89 -9.37 6.52
CA ILE A 155 20.70 -9.75 5.74
C ILE A 155 19.44 -9.02 6.24
N ILE A 156 19.31 -8.85 7.55
CA ILE A 156 18.16 -8.15 8.14
C ILE A 156 18.43 -6.65 8.09
N PRO A 157 17.51 -5.85 7.50
CA PRO A 157 17.64 -4.40 7.48
C PRO A 157 17.57 -3.81 8.89
N THR A 158 18.22 -2.68 9.13
CA THR A 158 18.18 -1.98 10.44
C THR A 158 16.93 -1.12 10.66
N GLN A 159 16.17 -0.83 9.60
CA GLN A 159 14.90 -0.06 9.65
C GLN A 159 13.97 -0.52 8.53
N ILE A 160 12.66 -0.51 8.83
CA ILE A 160 11.60 -0.80 7.85
C ILE A 160 10.75 0.46 7.62
N ASN A 161 10.52 0.80 6.35
CA ASN A 161 9.55 1.81 5.95
C ASN A 161 8.39 1.11 5.22
N LEU A 162 7.16 1.47 5.54
CA LEU A 162 5.96 0.88 4.94
C LEU A 162 5.13 1.99 4.29
N VAL A 163 4.73 1.78 3.05
CA VAL A 163 3.81 2.68 2.34
C VAL A 163 2.65 1.86 1.83
N GLY A 164 1.43 2.33 2.02
CA GLY A 164 0.28 1.59 1.50
C GLY A 164 -0.99 2.40 1.39
N TRP A 165 -1.79 2.05 0.39
CA TRP A 165 -3.10 2.64 0.14
C TRP A 165 -4.21 1.62 0.35
N SER A 166 -5.38 2.02 0.87
CA SER A 166 -6.55 1.13 0.99
C SER A 166 -6.23 -0.11 1.85
N ARG A 167 -6.56 -1.31 1.36
CA ARG A 167 -6.11 -2.57 1.99
C ARG A 167 -4.60 -2.69 2.08
N GLY A 168 -3.83 -2.10 1.16
CA GLY A 168 -2.37 -2.03 1.28
C GLY A 168 -1.91 -1.21 2.49
N GLY A 169 -2.63 -0.14 2.85
CA GLY A 169 -2.38 0.60 4.09
C GLY A 169 -2.67 -0.24 5.34
N VAL A 170 -3.69 -1.09 5.29
CA VAL A 170 -3.95 -2.08 6.35
C VAL A 170 -2.87 -3.16 6.40
N SER A 171 -2.35 -3.61 5.25
CA SER A 171 -1.20 -4.51 5.19
C SER A 171 0.04 -3.92 5.86
N CYS A 172 0.24 -2.59 5.82
CA CYS A 172 1.28 -1.95 6.61
C CYS A 172 1.09 -2.19 8.12
N HIS A 173 -0.15 -2.08 8.63
CA HIS A 173 -0.44 -2.36 10.03
C HIS A 173 -0.18 -3.82 10.38
N MET A 174 -0.65 -4.73 9.53
CA MET A 174 -0.47 -6.17 9.70
C MET A 174 1.00 -6.56 9.73
N LEU A 175 1.81 -6.04 8.80
CA LEU A 175 3.25 -6.30 8.75
C LEU A 175 3.97 -5.71 9.96
N ALA A 176 3.64 -4.48 10.39
CA ALA A 176 4.24 -3.90 11.58
C ALA A 176 4.00 -4.75 12.83
N ASN A 177 2.79 -5.29 13.00
CA ASN A 177 2.47 -6.20 14.10
C ASN A 177 3.13 -7.58 13.94
N ALA A 178 3.21 -8.12 12.72
CA ALA A 178 3.92 -9.36 12.45
C ALA A 178 5.42 -9.25 12.78
N LEU A 179 6.05 -8.12 12.46
CA LEU A 179 7.43 -7.83 12.84
C LEU A 179 7.60 -7.81 14.36
N LEU A 180 6.68 -7.19 15.09
CA LEU A 180 6.74 -7.12 16.56
C LEU A 180 6.54 -8.50 17.22
N ALA A 181 5.72 -9.36 16.62
CA ALA A 181 5.49 -10.72 17.10
C ALA A 181 6.67 -11.66 16.81
N ASP A 182 7.49 -11.34 15.80
CA ASP A 182 8.61 -12.18 15.39
C ASP A 182 9.86 -11.99 16.28
N SER A 183 10.39 -13.07 16.83
CA SER A 183 11.52 -13.01 17.77
C SER A 183 12.80 -12.40 17.18
N GLU A 184 13.03 -12.58 15.88
CA GLU A 184 14.21 -12.10 15.15
C GLU A 184 14.03 -10.62 14.74
N LEU A 185 12.79 -10.20 14.48
CA LEU A 185 12.49 -8.89 13.87
C LEU A 185 11.87 -7.87 14.83
N LYS A 186 11.43 -8.26 16.03
CA LYS A 186 10.71 -7.39 16.98
C LYS A 186 11.42 -6.11 17.40
N LYS A 187 12.75 -6.05 17.22
CA LYS A 187 13.57 -4.87 17.54
C LYS A 187 13.63 -3.85 16.40
N LEU A 188 13.14 -4.19 15.20
CA LEU A 188 13.24 -3.32 14.04
C LEU A 188 12.31 -2.11 14.20
N PRO A 189 12.82 -0.87 14.10
CA PRO A 189 11.99 0.32 14.04
C PRO A 189 11.22 0.37 12.71
N VAL A 190 9.95 0.73 12.79
CA VAL A 190 9.05 0.83 11.63
C VAL A 190 8.53 2.26 11.47
N ASN A 191 8.57 2.79 10.25
CA ASN A 191 7.84 4.01 9.87
C ASN A 191 6.73 3.65 8.88
N ILE A 192 5.56 4.28 8.98
CA ILE A 192 4.42 3.99 8.11
C ILE A 192 3.92 5.29 7.47
N PHE A 193 3.75 5.28 6.15
CA PHE A 193 2.98 6.26 5.39
C PHE A 193 1.74 5.58 4.80
N ALA A 194 0.59 5.80 5.43
CA ALA A 194 -0.67 5.17 5.04
C ALA A 194 -1.59 6.16 4.33
N ILE A 195 -2.24 5.70 3.26
CA ILE A 195 -3.19 6.50 2.48
C ILE A 195 -4.53 5.80 2.57
N ASP A 196 -5.44 6.42 3.30
CA ASP A 196 -6.82 5.98 3.49
C ASP A 196 -6.96 4.46 3.73
N PRO A 197 -6.33 3.91 4.79
CA PRO A 197 -6.31 2.47 5.03
C PRO A 197 -7.73 1.93 5.30
N VAL A 198 -8.22 1.01 4.46
CA VAL A 198 -9.58 0.46 4.53
C VAL A 198 -9.52 -1.07 4.63
N PRO A 199 -9.97 -1.68 5.74
CA PRO A 199 -9.94 -3.13 5.91
C PRO A 199 -11.12 -3.85 5.22
N GLY A 200 -12.19 -3.11 4.92
CA GLY A 200 -13.46 -3.68 4.46
C GLY A 200 -14.36 -4.11 5.62
N ILE A 201 -15.58 -4.55 5.28
CA ILE A 201 -16.62 -4.89 6.25
C ILE A 201 -16.17 -6.09 7.10
N GLY A 202 -16.26 -5.95 8.43
CA GLY A 202 -15.99 -7.05 9.39
C GLY A 202 -14.52 -7.30 9.73
N ASN A 203 -13.57 -6.56 9.15
CA ASN A 203 -12.14 -6.83 9.23
C ASN A 203 -11.36 -5.94 10.23
N PHE A 204 -11.90 -5.75 11.43
CA PHE A 204 -11.36 -4.81 12.44
C PHE A 204 -10.58 -5.51 13.56
N ASP A 205 -9.98 -6.66 13.27
CA ASP A 205 -9.13 -7.39 14.22
C ASP A 205 -7.94 -6.54 14.69
N SER A 206 -7.44 -6.83 15.90
CA SER A 206 -6.41 -6.02 16.57
C SER A 206 -5.19 -5.72 15.71
N HIS A 207 -4.66 -6.73 14.99
CA HIS A 207 -3.48 -6.60 14.13
C HIS A 207 -3.68 -5.71 12.89
N ARG A 208 -4.93 -5.35 12.55
CA ARG A 208 -5.30 -4.46 11.44
C ARG A 208 -5.58 -3.03 11.90
N VAL A 209 -5.88 -2.84 13.19
CA VAL A 209 -6.39 -1.58 13.74
C VAL A 209 -5.60 -1.02 14.92
N GLN A 210 -4.54 -1.71 15.34
CA GLN A 210 -3.64 -1.28 16.39
C GLN A 210 -2.19 -1.35 15.90
N LEU A 211 -1.32 -0.51 16.45
CA LEU A 211 0.10 -0.50 16.14
C LEU A 211 0.91 -0.56 17.45
N GLY A 212 1.82 -1.52 17.50
CA GLY A 212 2.71 -1.71 18.65
C GLY A 212 3.89 -0.74 18.72
N GLU A 213 4.75 -0.97 19.72
CA GLU A 213 5.84 -0.05 20.09
C GLU A 213 7.02 0.04 19.11
N ASN A 214 7.10 -0.90 18.17
CA ASN A 214 8.11 -0.88 17.11
C ASN A 214 7.84 0.23 16.09
N VAL A 215 6.59 0.69 15.94
CA VAL A 215 6.25 1.82 15.06
C VAL A 215 6.69 3.14 15.70
N LYS A 216 7.62 3.83 15.04
CA LYS A 216 8.21 5.09 15.52
C LYS A 216 7.48 6.32 14.98
N GLN A 217 7.04 6.25 13.72
CA GLN A 217 6.25 7.30 13.10
C GLN A 217 5.13 6.69 12.25
N TYR A 218 3.93 7.25 12.39
CA TYR A 218 2.78 6.97 11.54
C TYR A 218 2.34 8.28 10.89
N VAL A 219 2.32 8.33 9.56
CA VAL A 219 1.80 9.45 8.77
C VAL A 219 0.62 8.92 7.96
N GLY A 220 -0.56 9.51 8.15
CA GLY A 220 -1.80 9.06 7.53
C GLY A 220 -2.53 10.19 6.81
N PHE A 221 -2.93 9.96 5.56
CA PHE A 221 -3.83 10.87 4.83
C PHE A 221 -5.18 10.19 4.60
N PHE A 222 -6.26 10.88 4.92
CA PHE A 222 -7.61 10.29 4.94
C PHE A 222 -8.57 11.11 4.08
N SER A 223 -9.33 10.41 3.23
CA SER A 223 -10.28 11.04 2.32
C SER A 223 -11.49 11.58 3.09
N ARG A 224 -11.80 12.87 2.96
CA ARG A 224 -12.91 13.49 3.67
C ARG A 224 -14.27 13.15 3.03
N ASP A 225 -14.30 13.01 1.71
CA ASP A 225 -15.53 13.02 0.91
C ASP A 225 -15.96 11.62 0.42
N GLU A 226 -15.23 10.56 0.79
CA GLU A 226 -15.66 9.18 0.55
C GLU A 226 -16.91 8.80 1.38
N ARG A 227 -17.86 8.10 0.76
CA ARG A 227 -19.12 7.65 1.38
C ARG A 227 -19.50 6.22 1.03
N SER A 228 -18.71 5.49 0.24
CA SER A 228 -19.05 4.12 -0.15
C SER A 228 -19.19 3.22 1.08
N LYS A 229 -20.28 2.44 1.13
CA LYS A 229 -20.50 1.48 2.23
C LYS A 229 -19.36 0.46 2.26
N GLY A 230 -18.76 0.27 3.43
CA GLY A 230 -17.62 -0.62 3.61
C GLY A 230 -16.25 0.03 3.40
N PHE A 231 -16.22 1.35 3.13
CA PHE A 231 -14.99 2.15 3.00
C PHE A 231 -14.67 2.95 4.27
N SER A 232 -15.15 2.52 5.43
CA SER A 232 -14.73 3.08 6.71
C SER A 232 -13.23 2.84 6.92
N CYS A 233 -12.42 3.89 6.80
CA CYS A 233 -10.99 3.81 6.98
C CYS A 233 -10.60 3.72 8.46
N VAL A 234 -9.39 3.22 8.73
CA VAL A 234 -8.88 2.94 10.07
C VAL A 234 -7.79 3.95 10.44
N ILE A 235 -8.04 4.70 11.50
CA ILE A 235 -7.02 5.42 12.24
C ILE A 235 -6.57 4.48 13.36
N PRO A 236 -5.35 3.92 13.32
CA PRO A 236 -4.97 2.88 14.26
C PRO A 236 -4.81 3.45 15.67
N LYS A 237 -5.09 2.62 16.69
CA LYS A 237 -4.64 2.91 18.06
C LYS A 237 -3.14 2.64 18.12
N THR A 238 -2.34 3.65 18.45
CA THR A 238 -0.88 3.53 18.47
C THR A 238 -0.35 3.45 19.90
N HIS A 239 0.84 2.86 20.05
CA HIS A 239 1.60 2.98 21.28
C HIS A 239 1.90 4.46 21.59
N ALA A 240 1.97 4.84 22.88
CA ALA A 240 2.13 6.23 23.31
C ALA A 240 3.44 6.91 22.84
N ARG A 241 4.44 6.10 22.47
CA ARG A 241 5.74 6.56 21.93
C ARG A 241 5.74 6.78 20.41
N THR A 242 4.68 6.37 19.72
CA THR A 242 4.56 6.53 18.27
C THR A 242 4.18 7.97 17.97
N ARG A 243 4.97 8.67 17.15
CA ARG A 243 4.57 9.98 16.62
C ARG A 243 3.51 9.77 15.54
N CYS A 244 2.29 10.24 15.79
CA CYS A 244 1.14 10.00 14.92
C CYS A 244 0.69 11.30 14.25
N HIS A 245 0.84 11.38 12.94
CA HIS A 245 0.45 12.53 12.12
C HIS A 245 -0.68 12.10 11.20
N VAL A 246 -1.87 12.66 11.38
CA VAL A 246 -3.03 12.30 10.56
C VAL A 246 -3.66 13.56 10.00
N TYR A 247 -3.91 13.54 8.69
CA TYR A 247 -4.38 14.71 7.95
C TYR A 247 -5.60 14.37 7.10
N PRO A 248 -6.62 15.23 7.10
CA PRO A 248 -7.72 15.11 6.18
C PRO A 248 -7.32 15.63 4.80
N MET A 249 -7.90 15.06 3.75
CA MET A 249 -7.73 15.55 2.38
C MET A 249 -9.06 15.49 1.63
N PRO A 250 -9.47 16.56 0.91
CA PRO A 250 -10.67 16.54 0.08
C PRO A 250 -10.63 15.44 -0.98
N GLY A 251 -11.82 14.98 -1.37
CA GLY A 251 -12.01 13.96 -2.40
C GLY A 251 -12.30 12.57 -1.85
N ARG A 252 -12.40 11.61 -2.76
CA ARG A 252 -12.76 10.20 -2.50
C ARG A 252 -11.53 9.33 -2.32
N HIS A 253 -11.76 8.04 -2.07
CA HIS A 253 -10.72 7.06 -1.74
C HIS A 253 -9.53 7.07 -2.71
N ALA A 254 -9.78 7.06 -4.03
CA ALA A 254 -8.71 7.04 -5.05
C ALA A 254 -8.18 8.45 -5.38
N THR A 255 -8.85 9.52 -4.96
CA THR A 255 -8.41 10.90 -5.22
C THR A 255 -7.06 11.20 -4.57
N LEU A 256 -6.82 10.62 -3.39
CA LEU A 256 -5.57 10.79 -2.63
C LEU A 256 -4.37 10.10 -3.29
N VAL A 257 -4.59 9.12 -4.18
CA VAL A 257 -3.53 8.39 -4.88
C VAL A 257 -3.44 8.73 -6.37
N GLY A 258 -4.03 9.87 -6.78
CA GLY A 258 -3.84 10.41 -8.11
C GLY A 258 -5.01 10.23 -9.08
N ASN A 259 -6.19 9.79 -8.62
CA ASN A 259 -7.39 9.88 -9.45
C ASN A 259 -7.95 11.31 -9.42
N ALA A 260 -7.79 12.05 -10.52
CA ALA A 260 -8.19 13.46 -10.60
C ALA A 260 -9.50 13.69 -11.34
N SER A 261 -10.32 12.65 -11.54
CA SER A 261 -11.64 12.81 -12.17
C SER A 261 -12.62 13.54 -11.26
N VAL A 262 -13.74 13.99 -11.84
CA VAL A 262 -14.81 14.72 -11.12
C VAL A 262 -15.51 13.82 -10.09
N ASP A 263 -15.59 12.52 -10.35
CA ASP A 263 -16.21 11.53 -9.45
C ASP A 263 -15.20 10.78 -8.57
N GLY A 264 -13.90 11.00 -8.78
CA GLY A 264 -12.80 10.37 -8.05
C GLY A 264 -12.62 8.88 -8.39
N ALA A 265 -13.14 8.39 -9.51
CA ALA A 265 -13.05 6.99 -9.92
C ALA A 265 -12.72 6.79 -11.41
N ALA A 266 -13.14 7.71 -12.28
CA ALA A 266 -12.88 7.62 -13.72
C ALA A 266 -11.49 8.17 -14.10
N GLY A 267 -11.17 8.18 -15.40
CA GLY A 267 -10.02 8.91 -15.94
C GLY A 267 -10.26 10.43 -15.99
N GLY A 268 -9.18 11.19 -16.11
CA GLY A 268 -9.21 12.65 -16.27
C GLY A 268 -8.36 13.42 -15.26
N LYS A 269 -8.24 14.73 -15.50
CA LYS A 269 -7.38 15.64 -14.72
C LYS A 269 -8.11 16.95 -14.37
N VAL A 270 -9.09 16.86 -13.48
CA VAL A 270 -9.91 18.00 -13.02
C VAL A 270 -9.59 18.41 -11.59
N LEU A 271 -9.31 17.44 -10.71
CA LEU A 271 -9.11 17.63 -9.27
C LEU A 271 -7.82 16.93 -8.82
N ALA A 272 -6.69 17.47 -9.25
CA ALA A 272 -5.37 16.81 -9.16
C ALA A 272 -4.64 17.06 -7.84
N GLU A 273 -5.00 18.12 -7.13
CA GLU A 273 -4.28 18.69 -6.00
C GLU A 273 -4.16 17.73 -4.81
N PRO A 274 -5.20 16.96 -4.42
CA PRO A 274 -5.07 15.98 -3.35
C PRO A 274 -3.94 14.98 -3.58
N GLY A 275 -3.89 14.37 -4.77
CA GLY A 275 -2.86 13.40 -5.14
C GLY A 275 -1.45 14.03 -5.21
N LEU A 276 -1.34 15.28 -5.66
CA LEU A 276 -0.06 16.00 -5.69
C LEU A 276 0.48 16.26 -4.29
N ILE A 277 -0.36 16.77 -3.38
CA ILE A 277 0.03 17.05 -2.00
C ILE A 277 0.45 15.76 -1.28
N VAL A 278 -0.38 14.71 -1.37
CA VAL A 278 -0.10 13.42 -0.70
C VAL A 278 1.19 12.81 -1.26
N ARG A 279 1.38 12.82 -2.59
CA ARG A 279 2.61 12.31 -3.21
C ARG A 279 3.84 13.07 -2.74
N HIS A 280 3.80 14.41 -2.77
CA HIS A 280 4.92 15.22 -2.32
C HIS A 280 5.29 14.93 -0.87
N LEU A 281 4.31 14.87 0.03
CA LEU A 281 4.55 14.61 1.45
C LEU A 281 5.03 13.16 1.71
N ALA A 282 4.60 12.19 0.88
CA ALA A 282 5.14 10.83 0.91
C ALA A 282 6.62 10.82 0.50
N GLU A 283 6.98 11.49 -0.59
CA GLU A 283 8.36 11.63 -1.07
C GLU A 283 9.26 12.28 -0.01
N VAL A 284 8.80 13.36 0.64
CA VAL A 284 9.51 14.03 1.74
C VAL A 284 9.71 13.09 2.94
N CYS A 285 8.66 12.39 3.38
CA CYS A 285 8.76 11.44 4.49
C CYS A 285 9.72 10.29 4.19
N LEU A 286 9.62 9.68 3.01
CA LEU A 286 10.48 8.58 2.59
C LEU A 286 11.94 9.01 2.52
N THR A 287 12.21 10.20 1.98
CA THR A 287 13.57 10.75 1.90
C THR A 287 14.16 10.97 3.30
N ARG A 288 13.36 11.55 4.21
CA ARG A 288 13.75 11.70 5.63
C ARG A 288 13.99 10.35 6.31
N TRP A 289 13.27 9.30 5.91
CA TRP A 289 13.45 7.93 6.41
C TRP A 289 14.56 7.15 5.69
N GLY A 290 15.37 7.81 4.85
CA GLY A 290 16.57 7.23 4.25
C GLY A 290 16.37 6.58 2.87
N VAL A 291 15.20 6.74 2.25
CA VAL A 291 14.94 6.28 0.88
C VAL A 291 15.53 7.27 -0.13
N LYS A 292 16.10 6.75 -1.21
CA LYS A 292 16.57 7.56 -2.34
C LYS A 292 15.56 7.44 -3.48
N LEU A 293 14.86 8.53 -3.79
CA LEU A 293 13.85 8.57 -4.83
C LEU A 293 14.33 9.39 -6.04
N ASP A 294 13.98 8.93 -7.23
CA ASP A 294 14.03 9.70 -8.48
C ASP A 294 12.68 10.41 -8.74
N LYS A 295 12.63 11.34 -9.69
CA LYS A 295 11.38 11.96 -10.21
C LYS A 295 10.42 12.49 -9.13
N MET A 296 10.96 12.99 -8.02
CA MET A 296 10.19 13.64 -6.97
C MET A 296 9.52 14.92 -7.50
N LEU A 297 8.33 15.24 -6.99
CA LEU A 297 7.59 16.46 -7.34
C LEU A 297 8.31 17.73 -6.86
N LYS A 298 8.97 17.66 -5.70
CA LYS A 298 9.72 18.79 -5.09
C LYS A 298 8.92 20.10 -5.01
N LEU A 299 7.64 20.00 -4.61
CA LEU A 299 6.78 21.17 -4.40
C LEU A 299 7.39 22.08 -3.33
N SER A 300 7.43 23.38 -3.61
CA SER A 300 7.79 24.40 -2.63
C SER A 300 6.63 24.68 -1.67
N GLU A 301 6.88 25.45 -0.61
CA GLU A 301 5.80 25.93 0.27
C GLU A 301 4.75 26.75 -0.50
N GLN A 302 5.18 27.55 -1.47
CA GLN A 302 4.28 28.34 -2.32
C GLN A 302 3.45 27.44 -3.25
N ASP A 303 4.00 26.33 -3.74
CA ASP A 303 3.26 25.36 -4.55
C ASP A 303 2.20 24.65 -3.70
N LEU A 304 2.55 24.24 -2.47
CA LEU A 304 1.60 23.63 -1.54
C LEU A 304 0.48 24.61 -1.17
N LYS A 305 0.82 25.87 -0.87
CA LYS A 305 -0.18 26.92 -0.63
C LYS A 305 -1.13 27.07 -1.83
N SER A 306 -0.59 27.15 -3.05
CA SER A 306 -1.39 27.24 -4.28
C SER A 306 -2.32 26.04 -4.45
N CYS A 307 -1.83 24.82 -4.17
CA CYS A 307 -2.67 23.62 -4.20
C CYS A 307 -3.82 23.72 -3.19
N HIS A 308 -3.56 24.17 -1.97
CA HIS A 308 -4.58 24.34 -0.93
C HIS A 308 -5.59 25.46 -1.24
N GLU A 309 -5.18 26.52 -1.92
CA GLU A 309 -6.10 27.56 -2.43
C GLU A 309 -7.06 26.98 -3.47
N VAL A 310 -6.56 26.12 -4.36
CA VAL A 310 -7.40 25.37 -5.32
C VAL A 310 -8.34 24.41 -4.60
N LEU A 311 -7.87 23.67 -3.59
CA LEU A 311 -8.73 22.78 -2.79
C LEU A 311 -9.91 23.54 -2.16
N ASN A 312 -9.67 24.72 -1.61
CA ASN A 312 -10.72 25.56 -1.02
C ASN A 312 -11.70 26.09 -2.07
N ARG A 313 -11.18 26.57 -3.21
CA ARG A 313 -12.02 27.06 -4.32
C ARG A 313 -12.94 25.97 -4.84
N ASP A 314 -12.42 24.76 -4.97
CA ASP A 314 -13.12 23.62 -5.56
C ASP A 314 -13.79 22.72 -4.50
N ASP A 315 -13.91 23.16 -3.24
CA ASP A 315 -14.46 22.37 -2.13
C ASP A 315 -15.85 21.79 -2.45
N GLY A 316 -16.72 22.58 -3.09
CA GLY A 316 -18.04 22.13 -3.54
C GLY A 316 -18.00 20.97 -4.53
N LYS A 317 -16.96 20.87 -5.38
CA LYS A 317 -16.78 19.73 -6.30
C LYS A 317 -16.41 18.46 -5.54
N TYR A 318 -15.55 18.57 -4.53
CA TYR A 318 -15.21 17.45 -3.65
C TYR A 318 -16.41 17.00 -2.81
N GLN A 319 -17.20 17.94 -2.27
CA GLN A 319 -18.43 17.59 -1.56
C GLN A 319 -19.44 16.89 -2.49
N ALA A 320 -19.53 17.30 -3.75
CA ALA A 320 -20.37 16.64 -4.74
C ALA A 320 -19.96 15.18 -4.99
N MET A 321 -18.71 14.78 -4.68
CA MET A 321 -18.28 13.38 -4.77
C MET A 321 -19.02 12.46 -3.78
N ARG A 322 -19.56 12.99 -2.67
CA ARG A 322 -20.25 12.22 -1.62
C ARG A 322 -21.47 11.43 -2.10
N LYS A 323 -22.01 11.77 -3.28
CA LYS A 323 -23.12 11.06 -3.93
C LYS A 323 -22.70 9.82 -4.71
N HIS A 324 -21.40 9.64 -4.95
CA HIS A 324 -20.86 8.50 -5.68
C HIS A 324 -20.42 7.39 -4.72
N SER A 325 -20.56 6.13 -5.17
CA SER A 325 -20.17 4.96 -4.38
C SER A 325 -19.53 3.89 -5.25
N TYR A 326 -18.47 3.25 -4.74
CA TYR A 326 -17.87 2.05 -5.35
C TYR A 326 -18.70 0.79 -5.10
N THR A 327 -19.59 0.81 -4.10
CA THR A 327 -20.40 -0.35 -3.69
C THR A 327 -21.89 -0.16 -3.97
N LEU A 328 -22.23 0.87 -4.77
CA LEU A 328 -23.61 1.31 -5.08
C LEU A 328 -24.40 1.82 -3.86
N LEU A 329 -23.87 1.65 -2.65
CA LEU A 329 -24.47 2.08 -1.38
C LEU A 329 -23.58 3.11 -0.71
N THR A 330 -24.18 4.13 -0.10
CA THR A 330 -23.46 5.13 0.70
C THR A 330 -23.72 4.97 2.20
N GLU A 331 -22.78 5.41 3.03
CA GLU A 331 -22.90 5.49 4.47
C GLU A 331 -22.28 6.79 5.01
N SER A 332 -22.90 7.34 6.05
CA SER A 332 -22.44 8.55 6.72
C SER A 332 -22.93 8.57 8.17
N ARG A 333 -22.32 9.42 8.99
CA ARG A 333 -22.79 9.71 10.36
C ARG A 333 -22.83 11.21 10.54
N LYS A 334 -24.03 11.78 10.67
CA LYS A 334 -24.24 13.25 10.73
C LYS A 334 -23.60 13.96 9.52
N ASP A 335 -23.84 13.43 8.32
CA ASP A 335 -23.26 13.88 7.04
C ASP A 335 -21.74 13.79 6.90
N GLU A 336 -21.04 13.33 7.93
CA GLU A 336 -19.61 13.03 7.89
C GLU A 336 -19.33 11.61 7.41
N ARG A 337 -18.12 11.40 6.89
CA ARG A 337 -17.61 10.06 6.58
C ARG A 337 -17.56 9.23 7.87
N LEU A 338 -18.00 7.98 7.79
CA LEU A 338 -17.78 7.00 8.84
C LEU A 338 -16.33 6.53 8.80
N VAL A 339 -15.64 6.57 9.94
CA VAL A 339 -14.27 6.07 10.11
C VAL A 339 -14.18 5.19 11.36
N SER A 340 -13.06 4.51 11.55
CA SER A 340 -12.76 3.76 12.77
C SER A 340 -11.52 4.31 13.47
N LEU A 341 -11.63 4.56 14.77
CA LEU A 341 -10.48 4.80 15.66
C LEU A 341 -10.16 3.49 16.39
N GLY A 342 -9.17 2.76 15.86
CA GLY A 342 -8.97 1.35 16.17
C GLY A 342 -10.16 0.52 15.71
N ASP A 343 -10.84 -0.11 16.65
CA ASP A 343 -12.03 -0.95 16.48
C ASP A 343 -13.36 -0.19 16.69
N LYS A 344 -13.32 1.10 17.03
CA LYS A 344 -14.52 1.89 17.35
C LYS A 344 -14.89 2.84 16.21
N GLY A 345 -16.12 2.70 15.70
CA GLY A 345 -16.67 3.63 14.72
C GLY A 345 -16.83 5.06 15.26
N ALA A 346 -16.43 6.04 14.46
CA ALA A 346 -16.41 7.46 14.79
C ALA A 346 -16.83 8.31 13.58
N ALA A 347 -17.26 9.55 13.84
CA ALA A 347 -17.42 10.54 12.77
C ALA A 347 -16.04 11.09 12.39
N PHE A 348 -15.82 11.40 11.11
CA PHE A 348 -14.52 11.81 10.58
C PHE A 348 -13.84 12.92 11.40
N SER A 349 -14.52 14.04 11.65
CA SER A 349 -13.99 15.20 12.37
C SER A 349 -13.87 14.98 13.89
N SER A 350 -14.48 13.91 14.41
CA SER A 350 -14.37 13.57 15.84
C SER A 350 -13.03 12.93 16.20
N VAL A 351 -12.24 12.49 15.20
CA VAL A 351 -10.89 11.95 15.42
C VAL A 351 -9.90 13.10 15.58
N LYS A 352 -9.61 13.43 16.84
CA LYS A 352 -8.70 14.51 17.29
C LYS A 352 -8.21 14.27 18.72
N GLY A 353 -7.23 15.05 19.15
CA GLY A 353 -6.69 15.04 20.51
C GLY A 353 -5.16 14.90 20.56
N ALA A 354 -4.60 15.01 21.76
CA ALA A 354 -3.15 15.09 22.03
C ALA A 354 -2.31 13.88 21.60
N THR A 355 -2.95 12.75 21.23
CA THR A 355 -2.25 11.60 20.65
C THR A 355 -1.77 11.88 19.22
N PHE A 356 -2.34 12.89 18.56
CA PHE A 356 -2.02 13.26 17.18
C PHE A 356 -1.21 14.55 17.13
N GLN A 357 -0.39 14.69 16.10
CA GLN A 357 0.38 15.90 15.82
C GLN A 357 0.12 16.30 14.37
N PRO A 358 -0.74 17.31 14.10
CA PRO A 358 -1.39 18.20 15.07
C PRO A 358 -2.57 17.54 15.82
N ASP A 359 -2.89 18.06 17.00
CA ASP A 359 -4.03 17.63 17.83
C ASP A 359 -5.37 17.75 17.09
N SER A 360 -5.48 18.65 16.11
CA SER A 360 -6.67 18.79 15.27
C SER A 360 -6.92 17.59 14.36
N ALA A 361 -5.87 16.81 14.02
CA ALA A 361 -5.99 15.55 13.28
C ALA A 361 -6.96 15.66 12.08
N LEU A 362 -7.98 14.82 11.99
CA LEU A 362 -8.98 14.83 10.89
C LEU A 362 -9.95 16.01 10.92
N ALA A 363 -9.97 16.79 12.01
CA ALA A 363 -10.68 18.06 12.08
C ALA A 363 -9.85 19.24 11.55
N THR A 364 -8.61 19.02 11.10
CA THR A 364 -7.75 20.08 10.57
C THR A 364 -8.40 20.73 9.35
N PRO A 365 -8.48 22.08 9.30
CA PRO A 365 -9.01 22.77 8.12
C PRO A 365 -8.20 22.47 6.86
N VAL A 366 -8.88 22.42 5.72
CA VAL A 366 -8.25 22.30 4.39
C VAL A 366 -7.49 23.57 4.03
N ALA A 367 -7.84 24.72 4.60
CA ALA A 367 -7.15 25.96 4.31
C ALA A 367 -5.68 25.93 4.72
N TRP A 368 -4.82 26.48 3.86
CA TRP A 368 -3.40 26.61 4.16
C TRP A 368 -3.20 27.50 5.39
N GLY A 369 -2.36 27.03 6.32
CA GLY A 369 -1.95 27.78 7.50
C GLY A 369 -0.45 27.66 7.70
N ALA A 370 0.15 28.59 8.46
CA ALA A 370 1.59 28.63 8.71
C ALA A 370 2.15 27.34 9.35
N SER A 371 1.31 26.56 10.04
CA SER A 371 1.67 25.28 10.66
C SER A 371 1.31 24.05 9.82
N ALA A 372 0.72 24.20 8.64
CA ALA A 372 0.25 23.08 7.82
C ALA A 372 1.38 22.06 7.61
N TYR A 373 1.22 20.81 8.01
CA TYR A 373 2.24 19.76 7.87
C TYR A 373 3.63 20.06 8.44
N LYS A 374 3.81 21.04 9.32
CA LYS A 374 5.13 21.44 9.83
C LYS A 374 5.93 20.27 10.43
N GLU A 375 5.23 19.32 11.05
CA GLU A 375 5.84 18.14 11.68
C GLU A 375 6.35 17.08 10.69
N ILE A 376 5.96 17.18 9.41
CA ILE A 376 6.31 16.19 8.39
C ILE A 376 6.93 16.78 7.11
N ARG A 377 6.95 18.12 6.96
CA ARG A 377 7.61 18.84 5.87
C ARG A 377 9.12 18.99 6.07
#